data_AF-A0A1I5CH09-F1
#
_entry.id   AF-A0A1I5CH09-F1
#
_cell.length_a   1.000
_cell.length_b   1.000
_cell.length_c   1.000
_cell.angle_alpha   90.00
_cell.angle_beta   90.00
_cell.angle_gamma   90.00
#
_symmetry.space_group_name_H-M   'P 1'
#
loop_
_entity.id
_entity.type
_entity.pdbx_description
1 polymer ?
#
loop_
_entity_poly.entity_id
_entity_poly.type
_entity_poly.pdbx_seq_one_letter_code
_entity_poly.pdbx_strand_id
1 'polypeptide(L)'
;MVQKDFKLEGKYRNGFSVNNLFTLNNVGIVTSRDSFVIGETKEELEERIRNFFLLEKSELQRIYGLKENKKWKINEVKSLRNSYNPDFIKEVSYRPLDKRYIYYDTVFIERSRTDLMQHFIKGENVGLAIGRQGQVIGTENWDIVSITNKIMDFNYYRRGGELVFPLYLYPETNEQQSLEQPLVRTPNLDPQRVEQIATGLGLEILGEE
;
A
#
# COMPACT_ATOMS: atom_id res chain seq x y z
N MET A 1 21.68 -18.46 7.83
CA MET A 1 21.34 -18.66 6.40
C MET A 1 20.65 -20.02 6.34
N VAL A 2 19.39 -20.09 5.89
CA VAL A 2 18.66 -21.37 5.82
C VAL A 2 19.11 -22.10 4.55
N GLN A 3 19.41 -23.39 4.65
CA GLN A 3 19.81 -24.20 3.50
C GLN A 3 18.62 -24.37 2.55
N LYS A 4 18.81 -24.08 1.25
CA LYS A 4 17.76 -24.26 0.25
C LYS A 4 17.58 -25.74 -0.05
N ASP A 5 16.34 -26.23 0.01
CA ASP A 5 15.96 -27.54 -0.51
C ASP A 5 15.51 -27.39 -1.97
N PHE A 6 16.20 -28.08 -2.87
CA PHE A 6 15.94 -28.03 -4.31
C PHE A 6 15.09 -29.21 -4.81
N LYS A 7 14.66 -30.13 -3.95
CA LYS A 7 13.86 -31.32 -4.35
C LYS A 7 12.61 -30.96 -5.15
N LEU A 8 11.98 -29.83 -4.83
CA LEU A 8 10.74 -29.37 -5.47
C LEU A 8 10.97 -28.24 -6.48
N GLU A 9 12.22 -27.86 -6.76
CA GLU A 9 12.52 -26.71 -7.63
C GLU A 9 11.98 -26.90 -9.05
N GLY A 10 12.13 -28.10 -9.61
CA GLY A 10 11.58 -28.41 -10.95
C GLY A 10 10.07 -28.20 -11.01
N LYS A 11 9.33 -28.70 -10.00
CA LYS A 11 7.87 -28.52 -9.92
C LYS A 11 7.49 -27.05 -9.72
N TYR A 12 8.22 -26.31 -8.88
CA TYR A 12 8.00 -24.89 -8.65
C TYR A 12 8.20 -24.06 -9.93
N ARG A 13 9.25 -24.35 -10.69
CA ARG A 13 9.57 -23.67 -11.96
C ARG A 13 8.58 -23.93 -13.09
N ASN A 14 7.71 -24.93 -12.97
CA ASN A 14 6.60 -25.15 -13.91
C ASN A 14 5.46 -24.13 -13.72
N GLY A 15 5.40 -23.44 -12.58
CA GLY A 15 4.44 -22.35 -12.36
C GLY A 15 4.90 -21.02 -13.00
N PHE A 16 4.08 -19.99 -12.87
CA PHE A 16 4.43 -18.64 -13.31
C PHE A 16 4.74 -17.72 -12.11
N SER A 17 5.59 -16.73 -12.35
CA SER A 17 5.92 -15.70 -11.36
C SER A 17 4.82 -14.64 -11.30
N VAL A 18 4.22 -14.43 -10.12
CA VAL A 18 3.25 -13.34 -9.90
C VAL A 18 3.88 -11.97 -10.13
N ASN A 19 5.15 -11.80 -9.74
CA ASN A 19 5.91 -10.57 -10.00
C ASN A 19 6.10 -10.28 -11.49
N ASN A 20 6.01 -11.30 -12.34
CA ASN A 20 6.12 -11.13 -13.78
C ASN A 20 4.72 -10.99 -14.40
N LEU A 21 3.67 -11.52 -13.77
CA LEU A 21 2.30 -11.36 -14.25
C LEU A 21 1.82 -9.91 -14.11
N PHE A 22 2.13 -9.24 -12.99
CA PHE A 22 1.75 -7.84 -12.78
C PHE A 22 2.88 -6.90 -13.17
N THR A 23 2.55 -5.79 -13.84
CA THR A 23 3.56 -4.83 -14.33
C THR A 23 3.99 -3.83 -13.26
N LEU A 24 3.12 -3.56 -12.28
CA LEU A 24 3.40 -2.71 -11.12
C LEU A 24 3.07 -3.45 -9.81
N ASN A 25 4.02 -3.46 -8.88
CA ASN A 25 3.79 -3.94 -7.51
C ASN A 25 4.80 -3.28 -6.56
N ASN A 26 4.41 -3.15 -5.30
CA ASN A 26 5.32 -2.70 -4.26
C ASN A 26 4.85 -3.22 -2.91
N VAL A 27 5.68 -3.03 -1.89
CA VAL A 27 5.28 -3.32 -0.51
C VAL A 27 4.28 -2.28 0.02
N GLY A 28 3.63 -2.59 1.14
CA GLY A 28 2.80 -1.65 1.89
C GLY A 28 3.52 -0.38 2.38
N ILE A 29 2.72 0.56 2.87
CA ILE A 29 3.17 1.85 3.42
C ILE A 29 3.96 1.68 4.72
N VAL A 30 4.84 2.61 5.02
CA VAL A 30 5.53 2.68 6.33
C VAL A 30 5.42 4.08 6.89
N THR A 31 4.86 4.20 8.09
CA THR A 31 4.69 5.50 8.73
C THR A 31 5.82 5.83 9.70
N SER A 32 6.32 4.83 10.44
CA SER A 32 7.26 4.97 11.58
C SER A 32 6.73 5.79 12.75
N ARG A 33 5.44 6.13 12.74
CA ARG A 33 4.72 6.91 13.74
C ARG A 33 3.24 6.55 13.75
N ASP A 34 2.95 5.24 13.69
CA ASP A 34 1.60 4.69 13.53
C ASP A 34 0.63 5.28 14.57
N SER A 35 1.06 5.34 15.83
CA SER A 35 0.29 5.90 16.95
C SER A 35 -0.02 7.39 16.82
N PHE A 36 0.49 8.08 15.81
CA PHE A 36 0.18 9.47 15.52
C PHE A 36 -0.62 9.65 14.23
N VAL A 37 -0.26 8.93 13.17
CA VAL A 37 -0.87 9.13 11.83
C VAL A 37 -1.92 8.08 11.46
N ILE A 38 -2.11 7.05 12.29
CA ILE A 38 -3.16 6.02 12.13
C ILE A 38 -4.08 6.08 13.35
N GLY A 39 -5.40 6.09 13.12
CA GLY A 39 -6.44 6.08 14.16
C GLY A 39 -7.49 5.01 13.92
N GLU A 40 -8.07 4.53 15.02
CA GLU A 40 -9.20 3.57 14.94
C GLU A 40 -10.46 4.28 14.46
N THR A 41 -10.64 5.53 14.89
CA THR A 41 -11.70 6.41 14.41
C THR A 41 -11.12 7.56 13.60
N LYS A 42 -11.94 8.12 12.71
CA LYS A 42 -11.58 9.28 11.92
C LYS A 42 -11.37 10.48 12.83
N GLU A 43 -12.25 10.68 13.79
CA GLU A 43 -12.29 11.83 14.70
C GLU A 43 -11.01 11.93 15.54
N GLU A 44 -10.57 10.83 16.14
CA GLU A 44 -9.33 10.76 16.93
C GLU A 44 -8.09 11.08 16.08
N LEU A 45 -8.06 10.60 14.84
CA LEU A 45 -6.99 10.91 13.91
C LEU A 45 -7.01 12.40 13.53
N GLU A 46 -8.18 12.94 13.18
CA GLU A 46 -8.31 14.36 12.84
C GLU A 46 -7.84 15.27 13.98
N GLU A 47 -8.22 14.96 15.22
CA GLU A 47 -7.80 15.71 16.39
C GLU A 47 -6.27 15.73 16.55
N ARG A 48 -5.62 14.56 16.48
CA ARG A 48 -4.15 14.45 16.56
C ARG A 48 -3.46 15.27 15.48
N ILE A 49 -3.97 15.22 14.25
CA ILE A 49 -3.38 15.96 13.13
C ILE A 49 -3.64 17.46 13.25
N ARG A 50 -4.81 17.90 13.70
CA ARG A 50 -5.07 19.32 14.00
C ARG A 50 -4.13 19.83 15.08
N ASN A 51 -3.94 19.05 16.13
CA ASN A 51 -2.99 19.36 17.21
C ASN A 51 -1.54 19.45 16.70
N PHE A 52 -1.16 18.71 15.65
CA PHE A 52 0.14 18.89 14.98
C PHE A 52 0.38 20.33 14.54
N PHE A 53 -0.64 20.98 13.98
CA PHE A 53 -0.51 22.34 13.46
C PHE A 53 -0.61 23.39 14.56
N LEU A 54 -1.37 23.12 15.62
CA LEU A 54 -1.61 24.05 16.73
C LEU A 54 -0.50 24.08 17.78
N LEU A 55 0.05 22.92 18.13
CA LEU A 55 0.98 22.78 19.26
C LEU A 55 2.43 22.98 18.85
N GLU A 56 3.25 23.43 19.80
CA GLU A 56 4.68 23.53 19.59
C GLU A 56 5.36 22.16 19.56
N LYS A 57 6.56 22.09 18.97
CA LYS A 57 7.32 20.84 18.85
C LYS A 57 7.48 20.11 20.19
N SER A 58 7.84 20.84 21.26
CA SER A 58 8.06 20.25 22.58
C SER A 58 6.78 19.61 23.15
N GLU A 59 5.62 20.22 22.90
CA GLU A 59 4.32 19.69 23.31
C GLU A 59 3.94 18.44 22.52
N LEU A 60 4.18 18.45 21.20
CA LEU A 60 3.95 17.29 20.34
C LEU A 60 4.79 16.08 20.76
N GLN A 61 6.05 16.31 21.13
CA GLN A 61 6.92 15.26 21.64
C GLN A 61 6.45 14.74 23.00
N ARG A 62 5.96 15.63 23.88
CA ARG A 62 5.48 15.29 25.22
C ARG A 62 4.15 14.54 25.21
N ILE A 63 3.16 15.01 24.43
CA ILE A 63 1.79 14.49 24.42
C ILE A 63 1.69 13.22 23.56
N TYR A 64 2.28 13.25 22.36
CA TYR A 64 2.15 12.15 21.39
C TYR A 64 3.37 11.23 21.32
N GLY A 65 4.42 11.51 22.11
CA GLY A 65 5.66 10.74 22.05
C GLY A 65 6.36 10.83 20.69
N LEU A 66 6.09 11.89 19.90
CA LEU A 66 6.61 12.01 18.55
C LEU A 66 8.14 12.07 18.55
N LYS A 67 8.75 11.23 17.73
CA LYS A 67 10.21 11.15 17.58
C LYS A 67 10.63 11.64 16.21
N GLU A 68 11.68 12.45 16.19
CA GLU A 68 12.34 12.87 14.97
C GLU A 68 13.43 11.88 14.56
N ASN A 69 13.70 11.81 13.27
CA ASN A 69 14.83 11.04 12.75
C ASN A 69 15.64 11.88 11.75
N LYS A 70 16.53 11.29 10.97
CA LYS A 70 17.37 12.03 10.01
C LYS A 70 16.59 12.66 8.86
N LYS A 71 15.46 12.07 8.47
CA LYS A 71 14.65 12.48 7.30
C LYS A 71 13.32 13.14 7.67
N TRP A 72 12.92 13.09 8.93
CA TRP A 72 11.65 13.60 9.39
C TRP A 72 11.82 14.43 10.66
N LYS A 73 11.57 15.74 10.52
CA LYS A 73 11.60 16.74 11.60
C LYS A 73 10.26 17.45 11.68
N ILE A 74 9.77 17.68 12.89
CA ILE A 74 8.44 18.27 13.11
C ILE A 74 8.35 19.64 12.46
N ASN A 75 9.37 20.48 12.64
CA ASN A 75 9.36 21.85 12.12
C ASN A 75 9.54 21.89 10.59
N GLU A 76 10.29 20.96 10.00
CA GLU A 76 10.38 20.84 8.54
C GLU A 76 9.03 20.45 7.96
N VAL A 77 8.33 19.49 8.56
CA VAL A 77 6.99 19.09 8.14
C VAL A 77 5.99 20.25 8.26
N LYS A 78 6.03 21.00 9.36
CA LYS A 78 5.23 22.23 9.52
C LYS A 78 5.57 23.30 8.47
N SER A 79 6.81 23.37 7.98
CA SER A 79 7.18 24.30 6.89
C SER A 79 6.69 23.85 5.51
N LEU A 80 6.62 22.53 5.27
CA LEU A 80 6.12 21.96 4.02
C LEU A 80 4.59 21.92 3.98
N ARG A 81 3.96 21.87 5.15
CA ARG A 81 2.51 21.71 5.33
C ARG A 81 2.07 22.62 6.45
N ASN A 82 1.26 23.61 6.12
CA ASN A 82 0.91 24.74 6.98
C ASN A 82 -0.48 24.63 7.64
N SER A 83 -1.29 23.64 7.26
CA SER A 83 -2.62 23.41 7.83
C SER A 83 -3.07 21.96 7.73
N TYR A 84 -4.12 21.58 8.43
CA TYR A 84 -4.79 20.30 8.21
C TYR A 84 -5.51 20.27 6.86
N ASN A 85 -5.48 19.14 6.15
CA ASN A 85 -6.35 18.89 5.00
C ASN A 85 -7.11 17.56 5.12
N PRO A 86 -8.45 17.58 5.19
CA PRO A 86 -9.25 16.36 5.29
C PRO A 86 -9.11 15.43 4.09
N ASP A 87 -8.68 15.92 2.92
CA ASP A 87 -8.50 15.08 1.72
C ASP A 87 -7.42 14.01 1.90
N PHE A 88 -6.53 14.17 2.88
CA PHE A 88 -5.52 13.18 3.21
C PHE A 88 -6.00 12.09 4.17
N ILE A 89 -7.20 12.20 4.74
CA ILE A 89 -7.79 11.11 5.52
C ILE A 89 -8.22 10.00 4.56
N LYS A 90 -7.59 8.84 4.69
CA LYS A 90 -7.88 7.63 3.91
C LYS A 90 -8.12 6.44 4.83
N GLU A 91 -8.83 5.44 4.33
CA GLU A 91 -8.87 4.15 5.01
C GLU A 91 -7.62 3.34 4.68
N VAL A 92 -7.09 2.60 5.65
CA VAL A 92 -5.95 1.70 5.50
C VAL A 92 -6.28 0.31 6.02
N SER A 93 -5.86 -0.71 5.28
CA SER A 93 -5.79 -2.09 5.75
C SER A 93 -4.57 -2.19 6.68
N TYR A 94 -4.77 -2.03 7.99
CA TYR A 94 -3.68 -2.03 8.96
C TYR A 94 -3.22 -3.45 9.25
N ARG A 95 -4.14 -4.35 9.62
CA ARG A 95 -3.91 -5.79 9.84
C ARG A 95 -5.09 -6.58 9.25
N PRO A 96 -5.01 -7.91 9.12
CA PRO A 96 -6.13 -8.73 8.69
C PRO A 96 -7.41 -8.39 9.42
N LEU A 97 -8.42 -7.97 8.65
CA LEU A 97 -9.75 -7.58 9.14
C LEU A 97 -9.75 -6.37 10.10
N ASP A 98 -8.63 -5.64 10.22
CA ASP A 98 -8.48 -4.41 10.99
C ASP A 98 -8.32 -3.23 10.01
N LYS A 99 -9.45 -2.56 9.77
CA LYS A 99 -9.52 -1.33 8.97
C LYS A 99 -9.37 -0.14 9.92
N ARG A 100 -8.50 0.79 9.55
CA ARG A 100 -8.24 2.02 10.30
C ARG A 100 -8.27 3.24 9.38
N TYR A 101 -8.18 4.42 9.96
CA TYR A 101 -7.96 5.66 9.23
C TYR A 101 -6.49 6.06 9.29
N ILE A 102 -5.97 6.66 8.22
CA ILE A 102 -4.62 7.22 8.14
C ILE A 102 -4.64 8.63 7.56
N TYR A 103 -3.77 9.50 8.08
CA TYR A 103 -3.48 10.79 7.46
C TYR A 103 -2.37 10.61 6.42
N TYR A 104 -2.76 10.27 5.20
CA TYR A 104 -1.89 9.89 4.10
C TYR A 104 -1.38 11.11 3.31
N ASP A 105 -0.73 12.02 4.03
CA ASP A 105 0.04 13.12 3.46
C ASP A 105 1.51 12.69 3.38
N THR A 106 2.14 12.75 2.21
CA THR A 106 3.47 12.14 1.99
C THR A 106 4.56 12.73 2.88
N VAL A 107 4.40 13.98 3.35
CA VAL A 107 5.34 14.59 4.31
C VAL A 107 5.22 14.02 5.73
N PHE A 108 4.10 13.37 6.05
CA PHE A 108 3.86 12.69 7.33
C PHE A 108 4.25 11.21 7.30
N ILE A 109 4.43 10.60 6.12
CA ILE A 109 4.64 9.16 5.94
C ILE A 109 6.09 8.88 5.52
N GLU A 110 6.78 7.94 6.18
CA GLU A 110 8.18 7.64 5.86
C GLU A 110 8.37 6.99 4.48
N ARG A 111 7.50 6.05 4.12
CA ARG A 111 7.44 5.46 2.77
C ARG A 111 5.98 5.37 2.35
N SER A 112 5.53 6.36 1.59
CA SER A 112 4.14 6.44 1.14
C SER A 112 3.80 5.38 0.09
N ARG A 113 4.75 5.06 -0.81
CA ARG A 113 4.48 4.20 -1.98
C ARG A 113 3.37 4.78 -2.86
N THR A 114 3.37 6.11 -3.04
CA THR A 114 2.34 6.84 -3.78
C THR A 114 2.15 6.30 -5.20
N ASP A 115 3.25 5.91 -5.86
CA ASP A 115 3.28 5.25 -7.16
C ASP A 115 2.32 4.06 -7.25
N LEU A 116 2.24 3.25 -6.19
CA LEU A 116 1.34 2.10 -6.10
C LEU A 116 -0.01 2.43 -5.43
N MET A 117 0.05 3.08 -4.27
CA MET A 117 -1.09 3.25 -3.36
C MET A 117 -2.16 4.18 -3.91
N GLN A 118 -1.78 5.09 -4.82
CA GLN A 118 -2.75 5.93 -5.53
C GLN A 118 -3.85 5.12 -6.22
N HIS A 119 -3.55 3.90 -6.67
CA HIS A 119 -4.51 3.06 -7.40
C HIS A 119 -5.62 2.50 -6.53
N PHE A 120 -5.49 2.60 -5.20
CA PHE A 120 -6.57 2.30 -4.24
C PHE A 120 -7.25 3.57 -3.70
N ILE A 121 -6.75 4.76 -4.05
CA ILE A 121 -7.27 6.06 -3.59
C ILE A 121 -8.10 6.73 -4.69
N LYS A 122 -7.65 6.63 -5.95
CA LYS A 122 -8.25 7.31 -7.11
C LYS A 122 -9.59 6.73 -7.54
N GLY A 123 -9.86 5.46 -7.22
CA GLY A 123 -11.11 4.80 -7.56
C GLY A 123 -11.18 3.38 -6.99
N GLU A 124 -12.28 2.70 -7.31
CA GLU A 124 -12.52 1.32 -6.87
C GLU A 124 -11.51 0.36 -7.48
N ASN A 125 -10.82 -0.38 -6.62
CA ASN A 125 -9.82 -1.35 -7.03
C ASN A 125 -9.79 -2.51 -6.04
N VAL A 126 -9.28 -3.65 -6.50
CA VAL A 126 -8.94 -4.79 -5.66
C VAL A 126 -7.48 -5.13 -5.93
N GLY A 127 -6.76 -5.56 -4.91
CA GLY A 127 -5.36 -5.95 -5.04
C GLY A 127 -5.10 -7.26 -4.35
N LEU A 128 -4.24 -8.05 -4.95
CA LEU A 128 -3.66 -9.24 -4.33
C LEU A 128 -2.48 -8.79 -3.46
N ALA A 129 -2.32 -9.37 -2.29
CA ALA A 129 -1.17 -9.15 -1.43
C ALA A 129 -0.51 -10.49 -1.08
N ILE A 130 0.81 -10.59 -1.29
CA ILE A 130 1.57 -11.83 -1.09
C ILE A 130 2.83 -11.53 -0.29
N GLY A 131 3.04 -12.27 0.80
CA GLY A 131 4.26 -12.19 1.58
C GLY A 131 5.50 -12.54 0.76
N ARG A 132 6.67 -12.04 1.17
CA ARG A 132 7.96 -12.46 0.59
C ARG A 132 8.83 -13.28 1.54
N GLN A 133 8.56 -13.16 2.83
CA GLN A 133 9.42 -13.66 3.89
C GLN A 133 8.92 -15.03 4.39
N GLY A 134 9.22 -16.09 3.64
CA GLY A 134 8.84 -17.45 4.04
C GLY A 134 9.38 -17.86 5.41
N GLN A 135 10.51 -17.28 5.86
CA GLN A 135 11.09 -17.58 7.17
C GLN A 135 10.23 -17.14 8.37
N VAL A 136 9.25 -16.24 8.17
CA VAL A 136 8.31 -15.86 9.24
C VAL A 136 7.09 -16.77 9.29
N ILE A 137 6.98 -17.69 8.33
CA ILE A 137 5.95 -18.74 8.29
C ILE A 137 6.46 -19.89 9.16
N GLY A 138 5.70 -20.22 10.19
CA GLY A 138 6.02 -21.29 11.14
C GLY A 138 5.45 -22.65 10.75
N THR A 139 4.98 -22.77 9.51
CA THR A 139 4.25 -23.91 8.95
C THR A 139 4.75 -24.23 7.55
N GLU A 140 4.46 -25.42 7.06
CA GLU A 140 4.75 -25.81 5.67
C GLU A 140 3.79 -25.14 4.67
N ASN A 141 2.61 -24.71 5.14
CA ASN A 141 1.63 -24.01 4.32
C ASN A 141 2.00 -22.53 4.16
N TRP A 142 1.98 -22.06 2.91
CA TRP A 142 2.10 -20.64 2.61
C TRP A 142 0.78 -19.94 2.91
N ASP A 143 0.73 -19.16 3.98
CA ASP A 143 -0.49 -18.50 4.47
C ASP A 143 -0.45 -16.98 4.42
N ILE A 144 0.62 -16.38 3.89
CA ILE A 144 0.75 -14.93 3.72
C ILE A 144 0.22 -14.54 2.34
N VAL A 145 -1.09 -14.68 2.18
CA VAL A 145 -1.84 -14.27 0.98
C VAL A 145 -3.12 -13.59 1.43
N SER A 146 -3.39 -12.40 0.89
CA SER A 146 -4.60 -11.63 1.21
C SER A 146 -5.10 -10.81 0.02
N ILE A 147 -6.30 -10.27 0.14
CA ILE A 147 -6.85 -9.30 -0.82
C ILE A 147 -7.14 -7.98 -0.08
N THR A 148 -7.03 -6.86 -0.79
CA THR A 148 -7.34 -5.53 -0.26
C THR A 148 -8.05 -4.68 -1.31
N ASN A 149 -8.92 -3.79 -0.86
CA ASN A 149 -9.48 -2.71 -1.69
C ASN A 149 -9.04 -1.32 -1.20
N LYS A 150 -7.96 -1.29 -0.41
CA LYS A 150 -7.42 -0.11 0.28
C LYS A 150 -5.90 -0.12 0.21
N ILE A 151 -5.30 1.03 0.50
CA ILE A 151 -3.89 1.11 0.83
C ILE A 151 -3.59 0.22 2.04
N MET A 152 -2.38 -0.35 2.09
CA MET A 152 -2.04 -1.42 3.02
C MET A 152 -0.76 -1.10 3.78
N ASP A 153 -0.73 -1.41 5.07
CA ASP A 153 0.48 -1.30 5.88
C ASP A 153 1.53 -2.35 5.48
N PHE A 154 2.82 -2.00 5.56
CA PHE A 154 3.92 -2.90 5.25
C PHE A 154 3.92 -4.19 6.07
N ASN A 155 3.48 -4.14 7.33
CA ASN A 155 3.36 -5.31 8.21
C ASN A 155 1.91 -5.75 8.38
N TYR A 156 1.11 -5.74 7.31
CA TYR A 156 -0.28 -6.18 7.33
C TYR A 156 -0.42 -7.56 8.00
N TYR A 157 0.16 -8.61 7.41
CA TYR A 157 0.19 -9.95 8.01
C TYR A 157 1.63 -10.46 8.16
N ARG A 158 2.03 -10.63 9.43
CA ARG A 158 3.39 -10.98 9.87
C ARG A 158 4.43 -9.94 9.44
N ARG A 159 5.68 -10.10 9.90
CA ARG A 159 6.77 -9.23 9.47
C ARG A 159 7.24 -9.63 8.08
N GLY A 160 7.48 -8.65 7.22
CA GLY A 160 8.31 -8.88 6.05
C GLY A 160 7.93 -8.17 4.77
N GLY A 161 6.85 -7.39 4.78
CA GLY A 161 6.39 -6.67 3.59
C GLY A 161 5.67 -7.62 2.63
N GLU A 162 4.35 -7.61 2.67
CA GLU A 162 3.56 -8.14 1.56
C GLU A 162 3.76 -7.25 0.33
N LEU A 163 3.98 -7.87 -0.83
CA LEU A 163 3.84 -7.19 -2.11
C LEU A 163 2.37 -7.07 -2.42
N VAL A 164 1.95 -5.85 -2.71
CA VAL A 164 0.61 -5.50 -3.13
C VAL A 164 0.61 -5.34 -4.64
N PHE A 165 -0.34 -5.99 -5.28
CA PHE A 165 -0.55 -6.07 -6.72
C PHE A 165 -1.97 -5.53 -7.01
N PRO A 166 -2.14 -4.21 -7.23
CA PRO A 166 -3.42 -3.65 -7.67
C PRO A 166 -3.87 -4.35 -8.95
N LEU A 167 -5.16 -4.65 -9.09
CA LEU A 167 -5.69 -5.22 -10.32
C LEU A 167 -5.69 -4.18 -11.45
N TYR A 168 -5.95 -2.93 -11.11
CA TYR A 168 -6.01 -1.83 -12.07
C TYR A 168 -4.99 -0.73 -11.77
N LEU A 169 -4.53 -0.08 -12.82
CA LEU A 169 -3.74 1.14 -12.80
C LEU A 169 -4.61 2.30 -13.22
N TYR A 170 -4.52 3.37 -12.44
CA TYR A 170 -5.16 4.65 -12.70
C TYR A 170 -4.13 5.61 -13.29
N PRO A 171 -4.52 6.48 -14.23
CA PRO A 171 -3.58 7.41 -14.85
C PRO A 171 -3.00 8.36 -13.80
N GLU A 172 -1.74 8.74 -14.01
CA GLU A 172 -1.13 9.82 -13.24
C GLU A 172 -1.97 11.10 -13.40
N THR A 173 -2.12 11.84 -12.30
CA THR A 173 -2.90 13.07 -12.32
C THR A 173 -1.99 14.16 -12.87
N ASN A 174 -1.98 14.32 -14.19
CA ASN A 174 -1.38 15.50 -14.79
C ASN A 174 -2.37 16.66 -14.62
N GLU A 175 -1.87 17.88 -14.36
CA GLU A 175 -2.67 19.11 -14.18
C GLU A 175 -3.59 19.48 -15.36
N GLN A 176 -3.60 18.66 -16.43
CA GLN A 176 -4.39 18.84 -17.65
C GLN A 176 -5.58 17.87 -17.79
N GLN A 177 -5.89 17.02 -16.81
CA GLN A 177 -7.13 16.24 -16.86
C GLN A 177 -8.33 17.16 -16.57
N SER A 178 -9.16 17.42 -17.59
CA SER A 178 -10.40 18.16 -17.40
C SER A 178 -11.33 17.37 -16.47
N LEU A 179 -12.11 18.09 -15.65
CA LEU A 179 -13.10 17.53 -14.71
C LEU A 179 -14.16 16.62 -15.38
N GLU A 180 -14.23 16.62 -16.71
CA GLU A 180 -15.24 15.92 -17.51
C GLU A 180 -14.71 14.67 -18.21
N GLN A 181 -13.41 14.36 -18.16
CA GLN A 181 -12.91 13.13 -18.75
C GLN A 181 -13.08 11.95 -17.79
N PRO A 182 -13.67 10.83 -18.25
CA PRO A 182 -13.76 9.63 -17.42
C PRO A 182 -12.36 9.14 -17.07
N LEU A 183 -12.18 8.80 -15.80
CA LEU A 183 -10.94 8.24 -15.29
C LEU A 183 -10.78 6.80 -15.82
N VAL A 184 -10.17 6.65 -16.99
CA VAL A 184 -9.98 5.34 -17.62
C VAL A 184 -8.84 4.60 -16.94
N ARG A 185 -9.15 3.50 -16.25
CA ARG A 185 -8.18 2.59 -15.66
C ARG A 185 -7.73 1.53 -16.68
N THR A 186 -6.57 0.91 -16.44
CA THR A 186 -6.08 -0.21 -17.26
C THR A 186 -5.72 -1.41 -16.38
N PRO A 187 -5.83 -2.66 -16.88
CA PRO A 187 -5.37 -3.82 -16.13
C PRO A 187 -3.86 -3.75 -15.85
N ASN A 188 -3.48 -4.07 -14.61
CA ASN A 188 -2.08 -4.18 -14.18
C ASN A 188 -1.49 -5.56 -14.51
N LEU A 189 -1.71 -6.06 -15.72
CA LEU A 189 -1.31 -7.40 -16.14
C LEU A 189 -0.45 -7.32 -17.40
N ASP A 190 0.60 -8.13 -17.46
CA ASP A 190 1.44 -8.29 -18.64
C ASP A 190 0.64 -8.97 -19.77
N PRO A 191 0.38 -8.29 -20.90
CA PRO A 191 -0.50 -8.82 -21.94
C PRO A 191 0.00 -10.12 -22.57
N GLN A 192 1.32 -10.29 -22.71
CA GLN A 192 1.90 -11.52 -23.30
C GLN A 192 1.66 -12.72 -22.39
N ARG A 193 1.76 -12.53 -21.08
CA ARG A 193 1.48 -13.59 -20.10
C ARG A 193 0.01 -13.92 -20.02
N VAL A 194 -0.86 -12.91 -20.09
CA VAL A 194 -2.32 -13.14 -20.14
C VAL A 194 -2.68 -13.95 -21.38
N GLU A 195 -2.11 -13.62 -22.54
CA GLU A 195 -2.32 -14.38 -23.79
C GLU A 195 -1.83 -15.82 -23.71
N GLN A 196 -0.67 -16.05 -23.10
CA GLN A 196 -0.16 -17.41 -22.86
C GLN A 196 -1.10 -18.23 -21.95
N ILE A 197 -1.61 -17.61 -20.88
CA ILE A 197 -2.56 -18.26 -19.96
C ILE A 197 -3.87 -18.56 -20.68
N ALA A 198 -4.42 -17.58 -21.40
CA ALA A 198 -5.67 -17.72 -22.16
C ALA A 198 -5.56 -18.85 -23.20
N THR A 199 -4.47 -18.88 -23.97
CA THR A 199 -4.19 -19.93 -24.96
C THR A 199 -4.09 -21.31 -24.30
N GLY A 200 -3.36 -21.40 -23.18
CA GLY A 200 -3.20 -22.66 -22.44
C GLY A 200 -4.50 -23.19 -21.83
N LEU A 201 -5.47 -22.32 -21.57
CA LEU A 201 -6.79 -22.66 -21.04
C LEU A 201 -7.87 -22.80 -22.12
N GLY A 202 -7.58 -22.46 -23.38
CA GLY A 202 -8.58 -22.41 -24.46
C GLY A 202 -9.63 -21.31 -24.24
N LEU A 203 -9.25 -20.19 -23.64
CA LEU A 203 -10.12 -19.05 -23.34
C LEU A 203 -9.88 -17.89 -24.30
N GLU A 204 -10.93 -17.14 -24.60
CA GLU A 204 -10.85 -15.84 -25.26
C GLU A 204 -10.71 -14.73 -24.21
N ILE A 205 -9.85 -13.74 -24.48
CA ILE A 205 -9.70 -12.56 -23.63
C ILE A 205 -10.86 -11.61 -23.94
N LEU A 206 -11.77 -11.45 -22.99
CA LEU A 206 -12.85 -10.46 -23.06
C LEU A 206 -12.35 -9.12 -22.49
N GLY A 207 -12.87 -8.01 -23.04
CA GLY A 207 -12.69 -6.69 -22.45
C GLY A 207 -13.43 -6.55 -21.11
N GLU A 208 -13.12 -5.51 -20.35
CA GLU A 208 -13.93 -5.17 -19.16
C GLU A 208 -15.34 -4.70 -19.58
N GLU A 209 -16.36 -5.09 -18.81
CA GLU A 209 -17.73 -4.55 -18.86
C GLU A 209 -17.87 -3.24 -18.07
#